data_AF-A0ABD5Q7M9-F1
#
_entry.id   AF-A0ABD5Q7M9-F1
#
_cell.length_a   1.000
_cell.length_b   1.000
_cell.length_c   1.000
_cell.angle_alpha   90.00
_cell.angle_beta   90.00
_cell.angle_gamma   90.00
#
_symmetry.space_group_name_H-M   'P 1'
#
loop_
_entity.id
_entity.type
_entity.pdbx_description
1 polymer ?
#
loop_
_entity_poly.entity_id
_entity_poly.type
_entity_poly.pdbx_seq_one_letter_code
_entity_poly.pdbx_strand_id
1 'polypeptide(L)'
;MSDRVHFIPVGFDFDRLIRPISKGEMEADRVVLLTHKGEPDDDPTDRAAQLAKNMTGKLERTFELIDIEVEIEAVNLEEMYEYETLYPKAHDYILEEIKKGNEVYVNISSMPRTVSFAFATAADSLIAEKQEEFEDIRDHVHTYYVAPKEYLVLEMLDVLEDAAEAFDELKEYEDLRVHQHYEAITDILDRVDESGVTEGAREDLDGDGHMFVEFPSSPGSNVKEFEEHVLRFLKGKGTFESTSELAEALAEENGEEYGESFRSRVQYNVSNLDTKGYVTRRDSGNRHETELSTMGRMWVETH
;
A
#
# COMPACT_ATOMS: atom_id res chain seq x y z
N MET A 1 -9.09 9.09 27.36
CA MET A 1 -10.18 9.14 26.36
C MET A 1 -9.59 8.45 25.14
N SER A 2 -10.34 7.57 24.49
CA SER A 2 -9.90 6.99 23.23
C SER A 2 -10.12 8.05 22.16
N ASP A 3 -9.06 8.37 21.43
CA ASP A 3 -9.14 9.28 20.30
C ASP A 3 -9.46 8.46 19.04
N ARG A 4 -10.17 9.08 18.09
CA ARG A 4 -10.43 8.51 16.77
C ARG A 4 -9.44 9.07 15.77
N VAL A 5 -8.52 8.20 15.35
CA VAL A 5 -7.37 8.55 14.53
C VAL A 5 -7.58 8.05 13.11
N HIS A 6 -7.58 8.97 12.14
CA HIS A 6 -7.73 8.62 10.73
C HIS A 6 -6.39 8.65 10.00
N PHE A 7 -5.94 7.51 9.46
CA PHE A 7 -4.81 7.47 8.54
C PHE A 7 -5.30 7.73 7.12
N ILE A 8 -4.78 8.78 6.50
CA ILE A 8 -5.25 9.30 5.22
C ILE A 8 -4.06 9.42 4.24
N PRO A 9 -3.86 8.43 3.34
CA PRO A 9 -3.01 8.56 2.17
C PRO A 9 -3.47 9.73 1.30
N VAL A 10 -2.60 10.73 1.13
CA VAL A 10 -2.90 11.95 0.38
C VAL A 10 -2.34 11.84 -1.04
N GLY A 11 -3.27 11.75 -1.99
CA GLY A 11 -2.99 11.90 -3.42
C GLY A 11 -3.51 13.23 -3.95
N PHE A 12 -4.26 13.17 -5.05
CA PHE A 12 -4.84 14.34 -5.72
C PHE A 12 -6.31 14.57 -5.35
N ASP A 13 -6.90 13.72 -4.50
CA ASP A 13 -8.27 13.87 -4.04
C ASP A 13 -8.34 14.85 -2.86
N PHE A 14 -9.41 15.63 -2.80
CA PHE A 14 -9.72 16.48 -1.64
C PHE A 14 -11.03 16.05 -0.97
N ASP A 15 -12.13 16.09 -1.71
CA ASP A 15 -13.47 15.88 -1.15
C ASP A 15 -13.61 14.51 -0.47
N ARG A 16 -13.03 13.47 -1.04
CA ARG A 16 -13.14 12.09 -0.54
C ARG A 16 -12.36 11.86 0.76
N LEU A 17 -11.39 12.73 1.05
CA LEU A 17 -10.54 12.63 2.23
C LEU A 17 -11.12 13.40 3.43
N ILE A 18 -11.96 14.41 3.19
CA ILE A 18 -12.48 15.29 4.25
C ILE A 18 -14.00 15.27 4.42
N ARG A 19 -14.77 14.96 3.37
CA ARG A 19 -16.25 15.09 3.43
C ARG A 19 -16.91 14.21 4.49
N PRO A 20 -16.56 12.92 4.67
CA PRO A 20 -17.21 12.10 5.69
C PRO A 20 -17.09 12.72 7.08
N ILE A 21 -15.89 13.23 7.41
CA ILE A 21 -15.57 13.85 8.69
C ILE A 21 -16.26 15.22 8.82
N SER A 22 -16.06 16.11 7.85
CA SER A 22 -16.63 17.48 7.89
C SER A 22 -18.16 17.53 7.81
N LYS A 23 -18.82 16.45 7.37
CA LYS A 23 -20.28 16.32 7.39
C LYS A 23 -20.81 15.67 8.66
N GLY A 24 -19.94 15.18 9.54
CA GLY A 24 -20.33 14.46 10.76
C GLY A 24 -20.86 13.05 10.50
N GLU A 25 -20.57 12.47 9.32
CA GLU A 25 -20.86 11.06 9.03
C GLU A 25 -19.81 10.13 9.65
N MET A 26 -18.62 10.67 9.95
CA MET A 26 -17.55 10.02 10.71
C MET A 26 -17.01 11.00 11.76
N GLU A 27 -16.75 10.50 12.96
CA GLU A 27 -16.13 11.27 14.02
C GLU A 27 -14.61 11.10 13.96
N ALA A 28 -13.85 12.19 14.11
CA ALA A 28 -12.40 12.17 14.12
C ALA A 28 -11.90 13.19 15.15
N ASP A 29 -10.94 12.77 15.98
CA ASP A 29 -10.25 13.65 16.91
C ASP A 29 -8.89 14.07 16.34
N ARG A 30 -8.26 13.17 15.58
CA ARG A 30 -6.96 13.38 14.93
C ARG A 30 -6.90 12.74 13.56
N VAL A 31 -6.17 13.36 12.63
CA VAL A 31 -5.86 12.79 11.31
C VAL A 31 -4.35 12.73 11.11
N VAL A 32 -3.89 11.63 10.54
CA VAL A 32 -2.52 11.43 10.10
C VAL A 32 -2.52 11.45 8.57
N LEU A 33 -2.03 12.55 8.00
CA LEU A 33 -1.91 12.74 6.56
C LEU A 33 -0.61 12.10 6.07
N LEU A 34 -0.72 10.99 5.34
CA LEU A 34 0.43 10.29 4.76
C LEU A 34 0.71 10.89 3.39
N THR A 35 1.82 11.61 3.27
CA THR A 35 2.18 12.36 2.06
C THR A 35 3.61 12.07 1.63
N HIS A 36 4.03 12.55 0.46
CA HIS A 36 5.41 12.35 0.00
C HIS A 36 6.36 13.39 0.61
N LYS A 37 7.65 13.04 0.69
CA LYS A 37 8.74 13.91 1.13
C LYS A 37 9.46 14.51 -0.08
N GLY A 38 9.43 15.83 -0.23
CA GLY A 38 10.21 16.53 -1.26
C GLY A 38 9.84 18.00 -1.46
N GLU A 39 10.82 18.81 -1.88
CA GLU A 39 10.54 20.04 -2.62
C GLU A 39 10.42 19.68 -4.10
N PRO A 40 9.41 20.18 -4.82
CA PRO A 40 9.28 19.90 -6.24
C PRO A 40 10.45 20.54 -7.01
N ASP A 41 11.21 19.73 -7.77
CA ASP A 41 12.18 20.16 -8.78
C ASP A 41 11.52 20.41 -10.17
N ASP A 42 12.33 20.64 -11.21
CA ASP A 42 12.02 20.77 -12.66
C ASP A 42 11.38 19.55 -13.39
N ASP A 43 11.05 18.43 -12.75
CA ASP A 43 10.66 17.17 -13.41
C ASP A 43 9.12 17.00 -13.55
N PRO A 44 8.56 16.37 -14.61
CA PRO A 44 7.13 16.03 -14.66
C PRO A 44 6.59 15.23 -13.44
N THR A 45 7.43 14.44 -12.76
CA THR A 45 7.09 13.84 -11.45
C THR A 45 6.85 14.89 -10.36
N ASP A 46 7.45 16.08 -10.47
CA ASP A 46 7.24 17.19 -9.55
C ASP A 46 5.88 17.86 -9.68
N ARG A 47 5.21 17.77 -10.83
CA ARG A 47 3.86 18.35 -10.95
C ARG A 47 2.83 17.55 -10.18
N ALA A 48 2.95 16.22 -10.20
CA ALA A 48 2.18 15.33 -9.35
C ALA A 48 2.51 15.57 -7.88
N ALA A 49 3.80 15.59 -7.53
CA ALA A 49 4.26 15.88 -6.18
C ALA A 49 3.73 17.24 -5.67
N GLN A 50 3.80 18.29 -6.49
CA GLN A 50 3.29 19.62 -6.17
C GLN A 50 1.77 19.64 -6.00
N LEU A 51 1.02 18.91 -6.83
CA LEU A 51 -0.42 18.79 -6.68
C LEU A 51 -0.79 18.10 -5.36
N ALA A 52 -0.13 16.99 -5.02
CA ALA A 52 -0.33 16.30 -3.75
C ALA A 52 0.03 17.19 -2.56
N LYS A 53 1.16 17.92 -2.62
CA LYS A 53 1.57 18.89 -1.58
C LYS A 53 0.54 20.00 -1.39
N ASN A 54 0.00 20.53 -2.48
CA ASN A 54 -1.08 21.51 -2.45
C ASN A 54 -2.35 20.94 -1.81
N MET A 55 -2.67 19.67 -2.08
CA MET A 55 -3.81 18.98 -1.46
C MET A 55 -3.57 18.76 0.04
N THR A 56 -2.38 18.30 0.46
CA THR A 56 -2.00 18.13 1.87
C THR A 56 -2.18 19.44 2.64
N GLY A 57 -1.59 20.54 2.15
CA GLY A 57 -1.71 21.84 2.82
C GLY A 57 -3.13 22.41 2.79
N LYS A 58 -3.96 22.02 1.81
CA LYS A 58 -5.38 22.38 1.82
C LYS A 58 -6.16 21.55 2.84
N LEU A 59 -5.87 20.25 2.97
CA LEU A 59 -6.49 19.34 3.93
C LEU A 59 -6.15 19.76 5.36
N GLU A 60 -4.87 19.96 5.67
CA GLU A 60 -4.38 20.43 6.97
C GLU A 60 -5.18 21.66 7.45
N ARG A 61 -5.16 22.74 6.66
CA ARG A 61 -5.92 23.96 6.97
C ARG A 61 -7.41 23.71 7.15
N THR A 62 -7.99 22.76 6.41
CA THR A 62 -9.44 22.53 6.49
C THR A 62 -9.81 21.68 7.71
N PHE A 63 -8.96 20.72 8.11
CA PHE A 63 -9.13 19.95 9.35
C PHE A 63 -8.92 20.81 10.59
N GLU A 64 -7.90 21.67 10.60
CA GLU A 64 -7.67 22.64 11.68
C GLU A 64 -8.86 23.59 11.87
N LEU A 65 -9.51 24.02 10.77
CA LEU A 65 -10.70 24.88 10.83
C LEU A 65 -11.93 24.22 11.48
N ILE A 66 -11.95 22.90 11.58
CA ILE A 66 -13.01 22.13 12.25
C ILE A 66 -12.52 21.51 13.57
N ASP A 67 -11.46 22.07 14.16
CA ASP A 67 -10.87 21.68 15.45
C ASP A 67 -10.41 20.21 15.52
N ILE A 68 -9.87 19.68 14.41
CA ILE A 68 -9.29 18.34 14.34
C ILE A 68 -7.77 18.45 14.33
N GLU A 69 -7.09 17.66 15.18
CA GLU A 69 -5.63 17.61 15.22
C GLU A 69 -5.07 16.99 13.92
N VAL A 70 -4.03 17.59 13.36
CA VAL A 70 -3.41 17.14 12.11
C VAL A 70 -1.95 16.78 12.37
N GLU A 71 -1.58 15.55 12.05
CA GLU A 71 -0.21 15.08 11.95
C GLU A 71 0.14 14.82 10.49
N ILE A 72 1.33 15.22 10.05
CA ILE A 72 1.81 14.99 8.69
C ILE A 72 2.97 14.03 8.73
N GLU A 73 2.78 12.88 8.11
CA GLU A 73 3.78 11.83 7.99
C GLU A 73 4.28 11.77 6.55
N ALA A 74 5.57 12.08 6.36
CA ALA A 74 6.20 12.16 5.05
C ALA A 74 6.94 10.85 4.72
N VAL A 75 6.59 10.25 3.59
CA VAL A 75 7.20 9.03 3.03
C VAL A 75 8.01 9.39 1.78
N ASN A 76 9.18 8.80 1.57
CA ASN A 76 9.94 9.04 0.33
C ASN A 76 9.14 8.54 -0.88
N LEU A 77 9.20 9.24 -2.01
CA LEU A 77 8.37 8.93 -3.18
C LEU A 77 8.63 7.51 -3.70
N GLU A 78 9.88 7.05 -3.65
CA GLU A 78 10.28 5.70 -4.03
C GLU A 78 9.64 4.66 -3.10
N GLU A 79 9.73 4.89 -1.79
CA GLU A 79 9.14 4.02 -0.77
C GLU A 79 7.61 3.93 -0.89
N MET A 80 6.95 4.94 -1.46
CA MET A 80 5.49 4.90 -1.66
C MET A 80 5.04 3.78 -2.63
N TYR A 81 5.95 3.20 -3.41
CA TYR A 81 5.66 2.06 -4.29
C TYR A 81 6.17 0.72 -3.74
N GLU A 82 7.00 0.75 -2.70
CA GLU A 82 7.59 -0.44 -2.07
C GLU A 82 6.67 -1.01 -0.98
N TYR A 83 5.82 -1.95 -1.37
CA TYR A 83 4.83 -2.52 -0.46
C TYR A 83 5.44 -3.22 0.77
N GLU A 84 6.55 -3.96 0.60
CA GLU A 84 7.23 -4.64 1.71
C GLU A 84 7.83 -3.66 2.74
N THR A 85 8.09 -2.40 2.34
CA THR A 85 8.54 -1.33 3.24
C THR A 85 7.37 -0.59 3.89
N LEU A 86 6.26 -0.42 3.16
CA LEU A 86 5.07 0.28 3.64
C LEU A 86 4.28 -0.54 4.66
N TYR A 87 4.17 -1.84 4.46
CA TYR A 87 3.38 -2.70 5.35
C TYR A 87 3.89 -2.69 6.79
N PRO A 88 5.19 -2.89 7.09
CA PRO A 88 5.69 -2.84 8.46
C PRO A 88 5.44 -1.49 9.13
N LYS A 89 5.65 -0.38 8.40
CA LYS A 89 5.36 0.97 8.90
C LYS A 89 3.87 1.13 9.25
N ALA A 90 2.99 0.69 8.36
CA ALA A 90 1.55 0.76 8.59
C ALA A 90 1.13 -0.10 9.79
N HIS A 91 1.67 -1.31 9.90
CA HIS A 91 1.44 -2.20 11.03
C HIS A 91 1.85 -1.54 12.34
N ASP A 92 3.05 -0.95 12.41
CA ASP A 92 3.54 -0.29 13.62
C ASP A 92 2.70 0.93 14.00
N TYR A 93 2.38 1.80 13.04
CA TYR A 93 1.52 2.97 13.28
C TYR A 93 0.15 2.58 13.83
N ILE A 94 -0.52 1.59 13.23
CA ILE A 94 -1.84 1.15 13.68
C ILE A 94 -1.73 0.48 15.05
N LEU A 95 -0.73 -0.39 15.27
CA LEU A 95 -0.54 -1.09 16.53
C LEU A 95 -0.21 -0.13 17.69
N GLU A 96 0.58 0.91 17.45
CA GLU A 96 0.86 1.94 18.45
C GLU A 96 -0.40 2.68 18.91
N GLU A 97 -1.30 3.00 17.99
CA GLU A 97 -2.57 3.65 18.30
C GLU A 97 -3.52 2.72 19.07
N ILE A 98 -3.62 1.44 18.66
CA ILE A 98 -4.37 0.42 19.40
C ILE A 98 -3.84 0.26 20.83
N LYS A 99 -2.51 0.23 21.01
CA LYS A 99 -1.88 0.13 22.35
C LYS A 99 -2.17 1.34 23.24
N LYS A 100 -2.41 2.53 22.66
CA LYS A 100 -2.85 3.73 23.39
C LYS A 100 -4.36 3.68 23.74
N GLY A 101 -5.09 2.71 23.20
CA GLY A 101 -6.54 2.55 23.36
C GLY A 101 -7.35 3.42 22.41
N ASN A 102 -6.77 3.84 21.29
CA ASN A 102 -7.43 4.66 20.28
C ASN A 102 -8.19 3.81 19.25
N GLU A 103 -9.18 4.40 18.61
CA GLU A 103 -9.85 3.83 17.44
C GLU A 103 -9.14 4.30 16.17
N VAL A 104 -8.92 3.39 15.22
CA VAL A 104 -8.14 3.63 14.00
C VAL A 104 -9.02 3.46 12.77
N TYR A 105 -9.00 4.48 11.90
CA TYR A 105 -9.75 4.51 10.65
C TYR A 105 -8.80 4.71 9.46
N VAL A 106 -8.67 3.72 8.59
CA VAL A 106 -7.84 3.77 7.39
C VAL A 106 -8.67 4.18 6.18
N ASN A 107 -8.37 5.35 5.61
CA ASN A 107 -8.99 5.80 4.36
C ASN A 107 -8.25 5.23 3.15
N ILE A 108 -8.91 4.43 2.31
CA ILE A 108 -8.31 3.85 1.09
C ILE A 108 -8.76 4.56 -0.20
N SER A 109 -9.25 5.79 -0.08
CA SER A 109 -9.88 6.50 -1.19
C SER A 109 -8.87 7.07 -2.19
N SER A 110 -7.71 7.54 -1.74
CA SER A 110 -6.75 8.23 -2.61
C SER A 110 -5.48 7.41 -2.87
N MET A 111 -4.48 8.10 -3.40
CA MET A 111 -3.22 7.56 -3.91
C MET A 111 -2.05 7.85 -2.95
N PRO A 112 -0.93 7.13 -3.11
CA PRO A 112 -0.69 5.98 -4.00
C PRO A 112 -1.45 4.72 -3.54
N ARG A 113 -1.92 3.90 -4.50
CA ARG A 113 -2.71 2.70 -4.20
C ARG A 113 -1.94 1.71 -3.33
N THR A 114 -0.64 1.57 -3.56
CA THR A 114 0.31 0.77 -2.76
C THR A 114 0.27 1.14 -1.27
N VAL A 115 0.25 2.44 -0.94
CA VAL A 115 0.11 2.91 0.44
C VAL A 115 -1.26 2.52 1.02
N SER A 116 -2.34 2.80 0.28
CA SER A 116 -3.70 2.45 0.70
C SER A 116 -3.86 0.94 0.96
N PHE A 117 -3.30 0.09 0.09
CA PHE A 117 -3.32 -1.37 0.28
C PHE A 117 -2.43 -1.82 1.43
N ALA A 118 -1.24 -1.25 1.62
CA ALA A 118 -0.38 -1.59 2.75
C ALA A 118 -1.07 -1.34 4.09
N PHE A 119 -1.71 -0.19 4.25
CA PHE A 119 -2.49 0.13 5.46
C PHE A 119 -3.73 -0.75 5.62
N ALA A 120 -4.45 -1.04 4.54
CA ALA A 120 -5.61 -1.93 4.59
C ALA A 120 -5.20 -3.36 5.02
N THR A 121 -4.14 -3.91 4.43
CA THR A 121 -3.65 -5.24 4.80
C THR A 121 -3.11 -5.26 6.22
N ALA A 122 -2.38 -4.22 6.65
CA ALA A 122 -1.88 -4.13 8.02
C ALA A 122 -3.02 -4.08 9.04
N ALA A 123 -4.08 -3.31 8.77
CA ALA A 123 -5.29 -3.27 9.59
C ALA A 123 -5.94 -4.67 9.71
N ASP A 124 -6.15 -5.36 8.59
CA ASP A 124 -6.75 -6.70 8.56
C ASP A 124 -5.86 -7.75 9.26
N SER A 125 -4.54 -7.68 9.07
CA SER A 125 -3.59 -8.58 9.72
C SER A 125 -3.56 -8.39 11.24
N LEU A 126 -3.56 -7.15 11.72
CA LEU A 126 -3.66 -6.86 13.15
C LEU A 126 -4.96 -7.40 13.75
N ILE A 127 -6.08 -7.21 13.03
CA ILE A 127 -7.34 -7.81 13.41
C ILE A 127 -7.23 -9.33 13.43
N ALA A 128 -6.53 -10.00 12.53
CA ALA A 128 -6.43 -11.46 12.50
C ALA A 128 -5.52 -12.03 13.59
N GLU A 129 -4.40 -11.36 13.86
CA GLU A 129 -3.31 -11.85 14.71
C GLU A 129 -3.49 -11.50 16.18
N LYS A 130 -4.06 -10.32 16.48
CA LYS A 130 -4.07 -9.77 17.84
C LYS A 130 -5.41 -9.89 18.57
N GLN A 131 -6.36 -10.70 18.06
CA GLN A 131 -7.67 -10.92 18.71
C GLN A 131 -7.58 -11.51 20.11
N GLU A 132 -6.50 -12.25 20.40
CA GLU A 132 -6.28 -12.83 21.72
C GLU A 132 -5.68 -11.81 22.72
N GLU A 133 -5.05 -10.74 22.21
CA GLU A 133 -4.37 -9.71 23.01
C GLU A 133 -5.28 -8.50 23.27
N PHE A 134 -6.04 -8.06 22.26
CA PHE A 134 -6.95 -6.93 22.35
C PHE A 134 -8.40 -7.39 22.20
N GLU A 135 -9.16 -7.27 23.29
CA GLU A 135 -10.61 -7.48 23.27
C GLU A 135 -11.25 -6.46 22.31
N ASP A 136 -12.20 -6.91 21.49
CA ASP A 136 -12.94 -6.07 20.55
C ASP A 136 -12.07 -5.27 19.55
N ILE A 137 -10.88 -5.75 19.17
CA ILE A 137 -10.03 -5.09 18.15
C ILE A 137 -10.76 -4.82 16.83
N ARG A 138 -11.74 -5.66 16.47
CA ARG A 138 -12.61 -5.49 15.30
C ARG A 138 -13.48 -4.24 15.36
N ASP A 139 -13.79 -3.78 16.57
CA ASP A 139 -14.58 -2.57 16.80
C ASP A 139 -13.68 -1.33 16.94
N HIS A 140 -12.36 -1.50 16.93
CA HIS A 140 -11.38 -0.42 17.05
C HIS A 140 -10.59 -0.15 15.77
N VAL A 141 -10.61 -1.06 14.79
CA VAL A 141 -9.83 -0.92 13.54
C VAL A 141 -10.78 -1.02 12.36
N HIS A 142 -10.81 0.03 11.56
CA HIS A 142 -11.72 0.16 10.43
C HIS A 142 -10.99 0.59 9.17
N THR A 143 -11.38 0.00 8.03
CA THR A 143 -10.93 0.42 6.71
C THR A 143 -12.13 0.90 5.91
N TYR A 144 -12.06 2.08 5.28
CA TYR A 144 -13.18 2.67 4.56
C TYR A 144 -12.79 3.32 3.23
N TYR A 145 -13.74 3.30 2.30
CA TYR A 145 -13.62 3.86 0.96
C TYR A 145 -14.76 4.83 0.70
N VAL A 146 -14.43 5.99 0.12
CA VAL A 146 -15.41 6.98 -0.34
C VAL A 146 -15.40 6.98 -1.85
N ALA A 147 -16.54 6.66 -2.48
CA ALA A 147 -16.68 6.71 -3.92
C ALA A 147 -16.68 8.16 -4.44
N PRO A 148 -16.03 8.47 -5.57
CA PRO A 148 -16.19 9.76 -6.23
C PRO A 148 -17.60 9.90 -6.80
N LYS A 149 -18.13 11.12 -6.81
CA LYS A 149 -19.41 11.44 -7.47
C LYS A 149 -19.24 11.55 -8.99
N GLU A 150 -18.17 12.19 -9.42
CA GLU A 150 -17.84 12.51 -10.81
C GLU A 150 -16.33 12.34 -11.01
N TYR A 151 -15.93 11.97 -12.23
CA TYR A 151 -14.53 11.84 -12.63
C TYR A 151 -14.17 13.00 -13.55
N LEU A 152 -13.46 14.01 -13.02
CA LEU A 152 -13.09 15.23 -13.76
C LEU A 152 -12.28 14.96 -15.03
N VAL A 153 -11.62 13.81 -15.12
CA VAL A 153 -10.90 13.38 -16.34
C VAL A 153 -11.80 13.35 -17.56
N LEU A 154 -13.07 12.96 -17.42
CA LEU A 154 -14.01 12.88 -18.55
C LEU A 154 -14.37 14.29 -19.03
N GLU A 155 -14.68 15.20 -18.11
CA GLU A 155 -14.94 16.60 -18.44
C GLU A 155 -13.72 17.28 -19.06
N MET A 156 -12.51 16.92 -18.62
CA MET A 156 -11.27 17.42 -19.23
C MET A 156 -11.13 16.97 -20.68
N LEU A 157 -11.50 15.73 -21.02
CA LEU A 157 -11.46 15.23 -22.38
C LEU A 157 -12.49 15.93 -23.27
N ASP A 158 -13.74 16.07 -22.80
CA ASP A 158 -14.79 16.79 -23.52
C ASP A 158 -14.34 18.23 -23.87
N VAL A 159 -13.74 18.94 -22.90
CA VAL A 159 -13.23 20.31 -23.11
C VAL A 159 -12.03 20.35 -24.08
N LEU A 160 -11.18 19.32 -24.08
CA LEU A 160 -10.06 19.22 -25.02
C LEU A 160 -10.56 18.94 -26.44
N GLU A 161 -11.58 18.09 -26.60
CA GLU A 161 -12.22 17.82 -27.90
C GLU A 161 -12.86 19.10 -28.47
N ASP A 162 -13.67 19.80 -27.68
CA ASP A 162 -14.27 21.09 -28.07
C ASP A 162 -13.20 22.12 -28.47
N ALA A 163 -12.08 22.15 -27.74
CA ALA A 163 -10.97 23.05 -28.04
C ALA A 163 -10.24 22.66 -29.34
N ALA A 164 -10.08 21.37 -29.62
CA ALA A 164 -9.49 20.88 -30.86
C ALA A 164 -10.34 21.26 -32.08
N GLU A 165 -11.67 21.07 -32.00
CA GLU A 165 -12.60 21.47 -33.07
C GLU A 165 -12.53 22.97 -33.33
N ALA A 166 -12.60 23.79 -32.27
CA ALA A 166 -12.52 25.24 -32.38
C ALA A 166 -11.18 25.71 -32.99
N PHE A 167 -10.06 25.06 -32.64
CA PHE A 167 -8.78 25.40 -33.23
C PHE A 167 -8.64 24.93 -34.68
N ASP A 168 -9.27 23.83 -35.08
CA ASP A 168 -9.27 23.38 -36.47
C ASP A 168 -9.95 24.39 -37.40
N GLU A 169 -11.11 24.93 -36.98
CA GLU A 169 -11.81 26.00 -37.70
C GLU A 169 -10.95 27.26 -37.84
N LEU A 170 -10.11 27.56 -36.85
CA LEU A 170 -9.25 28.75 -36.83
C LEU A 170 -7.93 28.57 -37.60
N LYS A 171 -7.56 27.35 -38.01
CA LYS A 171 -6.35 27.13 -38.84
C LYS A 171 -6.40 27.85 -40.18
N GLU A 172 -7.60 28.14 -40.69
CA GLU A 172 -7.79 28.89 -41.93
C GLU A 172 -7.11 30.27 -41.94
N TYR A 173 -6.79 30.82 -40.76
CA TYR A 173 -6.14 32.12 -40.59
C TYR A 173 -4.59 32.05 -40.51
N GLU A 174 -3.98 30.88 -40.72
CA GLU A 174 -2.52 30.65 -40.74
C GLU A 174 -1.74 31.17 -39.50
N ASP A 175 -2.37 31.24 -38.31
CA ASP A 175 -1.64 31.58 -37.07
C ASP A 175 -0.88 30.36 -36.55
N LEU A 176 0.46 30.44 -36.58
CA LEU A 176 1.37 29.38 -36.11
C LEU A 176 1.09 28.94 -34.66
N ARG A 177 0.60 29.83 -33.79
CA ARG A 177 0.28 29.48 -32.39
C ARG A 177 -0.97 28.61 -32.30
N VAL A 178 -1.97 28.89 -33.15
CA VAL A 178 -3.20 28.09 -33.24
C VAL A 178 -2.86 26.67 -33.70
N HIS A 179 -1.96 26.54 -34.69
CA HIS A 179 -1.51 25.25 -35.16
C HIS A 179 -0.82 24.43 -34.06
N GLN A 180 0.10 25.05 -33.32
CA GLN A 180 0.82 24.39 -32.21
C GLN A 180 -0.12 23.91 -31.10
N HIS A 181 -1.12 24.71 -30.72
CA HIS A 181 -2.08 24.31 -29.70
C HIS A 181 -2.99 23.19 -30.18
N TYR A 182 -3.45 23.23 -31.44
CA TYR A 182 -4.21 22.14 -32.03
C TYR A 182 -3.40 20.83 -32.00
N GLU A 183 -2.16 20.83 -32.52
CA GLU A 183 -1.33 19.63 -32.57
C GLU A 183 -1.08 19.06 -31.17
N ALA A 184 -0.82 19.90 -30.17
CA ALA A 184 -0.62 19.46 -28.79
C ALA A 184 -1.89 18.85 -28.16
N ILE A 185 -3.07 19.39 -28.45
CA ILE A 185 -4.33 18.84 -27.95
C ILE A 185 -4.64 17.51 -28.64
N THR A 186 -4.52 17.46 -29.96
CA THR A 186 -4.76 16.22 -30.72
C THR A 186 -3.78 15.12 -30.31
N ASP A 187 -2.50 15.43 -30.08
CA ASP A 187 -1.53 14.45 -29.56
C ASP A 187 -1.95 13.86 -28.20
N ILE A 188 -2.46 14.70 -27.29
CA ILE A 188 -2.96 14.22 -25.98
C ILE A 188 -4.22 13.36 -26.17
N LEU A 189 -5.17 13.80 -27.00
CA LEU A 189 -6.40 13.05 -27.26
C LEU A 189 -6.11 11.70 -27.91
N ASP A 190 -5.23 11.65 -28.92
CA ASP A 190 -4.80 10.43 -29.59
C ASP A 190 -4.12 9.48 -28.60
N ARG A 191 -3.22 9.98 -27.73
CA ARG A 191 -2.59 9.16 -26.68
C ARG A 191 -3.60 8.62 -25.66
N VAL A 192 -4.62 9.40 -25.32
CA VAL A 192 -5.70 8.95 -24.43
C VAL A 192 -6.58 7.90 -25.11
N ASP A 193 -6.87 8.04 -26.41
CA ASP A 193 -7.62 7.02 -27.18
C ASP A 193 -6.82 5.71 -27.30
N GLU A 194 -5.50 5.81 -27.50
CA GLU A 194 -4.61 4.64 -27.63
C GLU A 194 -4.30 3.95 -26.29
N SER A 195 -4.00 4.71 -25.24
CA SER A 195 -3.42 4.21 -23.97
C SER A 195 -4.27 4.49 -22.73
N GLY A 196 -5.34 5.27 -22.84
CA GLY A 196 -6.11 5.75 -21.69
C GLY A 196 -5.42 6.90 -20.95
N VAL A 197 -5.77 7.10 -19.67
CA VAL A 197 -5.24 8.22 -18.86
C VAL A 197 -3.89 7.93 -18.18
N THR A 198 -3.26 6.82 -18.53
CA THR A 198 -1.95 6.38 -18.03
C THR A 198 -1.16 5.78 -19.18
N GLU A 199 0.16 5.98 -19.21
CA GLU A 199 1.00 5.47 -20.28
C GLU A 199 2.18 4.67 -19.72
N GLY A 200 2.42 3.49 -20.30
CA GLY A 200 3.49 2.58 -19.90
C GLY A 200 3.27 1.88 -18.57
N ALA A 201 4.19 0.97 -18.25
CA ALA A 201 4.32 0.35 -16.94
C ALA A 201 5.72 0.66 -16.39
N ARG A 202 5.82 0.92 -15.09
CA ARG A 202 7.11 1.15 -14.44
C ARG A 202 7.89 -0.17 -14.42
N GLU A 203 9.06 -0.18 -15.04
CA GLU A 203 10.04 -1.25 -14.92
C GLU A 203 10.68 -1.14 -13.54
N ASP A 204 10.77 -2.25 -12.78
CA ASP A 204 11.35 -2.30 -11.44
C ASP A 204 10.54 -1.57 -10.35
N LEU A 205 9.32 -2.06 -10.09
CA LEU A 205 8.40 -1.54 -9.07
C LEU A 205 8.77 -1.95 -7.63
N ASP A 206 9.40 -3.11 -7.47
CA ASP A 206 9.69 -3.75 -6.18
C ASP A 206 11.20 -3.96 -5.91
N GLY A 207 12.08 -3.47 -6.79
CA GLY A 207 13.53 -3.63 -6.68
C GLY A 207 14.06 -4.95 -7.28
N ASP A 208 13.17 -5.86 -7.69
CA ASP A 208 13.50 -7.16 -8.29
C ASP A 208 13.26 -7.19 -9.82
N GLY A 209 13.04 -6.01 -10.43
CA GLY A 209 12.82 -5.86 -11.87
C GLY A 209 11.40 -6.22 -12.32
N HIS A 210 10.45 -6.40 -11.40
CA HIS A 210 9.07 -6.72 -11.75
C HIS A 210 8.27 -5.45 -12.10
N MET A 211 7.31 -5.58 -13.03
CA MET A 211 6.39 -4.50 -13.42
C MET A 211 5.08 -4.51 -12.60
N PHE A 212 5.02 -5.31 -11.54
CA PHE A 212 3.83 -5.46 -10.70
C PHE A 212 4.24 -5.63 -9.25
N VAL A 213 3.31 -5.35 -8.35
CA VAL A 213 3.44 -5.64 -6.91
C VAL A 213 2.29 -6.58 -6.55
N GLU A 214 2.62 -7.73 -5.95
CA GLU A 214 1.61 -8.65 -5.43
C GLU A 214 1.24 -8.24 -4.00
N PHE A 215 -0.05 -7.98 -3.77
CA PHE A 215 -0.56 -7.74 -2.42
C PHE A 215 -0.97 -9.09 -1.81
N PRO A 216 -0.20 -9.61 -0.83
CA PRO A 216 -0.53 -10.87 -0.19
C PRO A 216 -1.84 -10.76 0.58
N SER A 217 -2.56 -11.87 0.66
CA SER A 217 -3.73 -11.98 1.54
C SER A 217 -3.29 -11.92 3.00
N SER A 218 -4.10 -11.29 3.85
CA SER A 218 -3.88 -11.30 5.29
C SER A 218 -3.75 -12.76 5.80
N PRO A 219 -2.74 -13.07 6.63
CA PRO A 219 -2.40 -14.44 6.94
C PRO A 219 -3.45 -15.10 7.82
N GLY A 220 -3.45 -16.44 7.80
CA GLY A 220 -4.34 -17.23 8.62
C GLY A 220 -3.81 -17.37 10.05
N SER A 221 -4.54 -16.86 11.04
CA SER A 221 -4.37 -17.12 12.49
C SER A 221 -2.98 -16.83 13.10
N ASN A 222 -2.91 -16.82 14.43
CA ASN A 222 -1.67 -16.53 15.17
C ASN A 222 -0.55 -17.56 14.88
N VAL A 223 0.71 -17.11 14.89
CA VAL A 223 1.91 -17.93 14.68
C VAL A 223 2.34 -18.55 16.01
N LYS A 224 2.59 -19.86 16.03
CA LYS A 224 3.07 -20.55 17.25
C LYS A 224 4.57 -20.36 17.44
N GLU A 225 5.06 -20.50 18.67
CA GLU A 225 6.48 -20.30 19.03
C GLU A 225 7.48 -21.02 18.10
N PHE A 226 7.25 -22.29 17.76
CA PHE A 226 8.15 -23.01 16.84
C PHE A 226 7.98 -22.60 15.38
N GLU A 227 6.76 -22.19 14.99
CA GLU A 227 6.50 -21.67 13.65
C GLU A 227 7.23 -20.32 13.46
N GLU A 228 7.19 -19.45 14.47
CA GLU A 228 7.96 -18.21 14.54
C GLU A 228 9.46 -18.48 14.39
N HIS A 229 9.98 -19.48 15.11
CA HIS A 229 11.40 -19.87 15.01
C HIS A 229 11.78 -20.27 13.58
N VAL A 230 10.91 -21.01 12.88
CA VAL A 230 11.11 -21.37 11.47
C VAL A 230 11.09 -20.14 10.55
N LEU A 231 10.14 -19.21 10.76
CA LEU A 231 10.06 -17.98 9.95
C LEU A 231 11.30 -17.10 10.11
N ARG A 232 11.73 -16.86 11.36
CA ARG A 232 12.95 -16.09 11.66
C ARG A 232 14.19 -16.76 11.06
N PHE A 233 14.28 -18.09 11.10
CA PHE A 233 15.38 -18.82 10.49
C PHE A 233 15.44 -18.64 8.97
N LEU A 234 14.29 -18.62 8.27
CA LEU A 234 14.26 -18.45 6.82
C LEU A 234 14.63 -17.04 6.36
N LYS A 235 14.66 -16.05 7.28
CA LYS A 235 15.01 -14.66 6.96
C LYS A 235 16.38 -14.57 6.27
N GLY A 236 16.39 -14.06 5.04
CA GLY A 236 17.62 -13.83 4.27
C GLY A 236 18.34 -15.10 3.77
N LYS A 237 17.73 -16.29 3.87
CA LYS A 237 18.36 -17.56 3.45
C LYS A 237 17.99 -18.04 2.04
N GLY A 238 17.08 -17.35 1.36
CA GLY A 238 16.60 -17.75 0.03
C GLY A 238 15.80 -19.05 0.05
N THR A 239 15.75 -19.74 -1.10
CA THR A 239 14.97 -20.97 -1.29
C THR A 239 15.79 -22.20 -0.87
N PHE A 240 15.21 -23.05 -0.01
CA PHE A 240 15.73 -24.39 0.28
C PHE A 240 15.17 -25.39 -0.74
N GLU A 241 15.98 -26.34 -1.22
CA GLU A 241 15.55 -27.34 -2.21
C GLU A 241 14.56 -28.37 -1.63
N SER A 242 14.55 -28.54 -0.30
CA SER A 242 13.59 -29.40 0.38
C SER A 242 13.35 -29.02 1.84
N THR A 243 12.17 -29.39 2.36
CA THR A 243 11.87 -29.28 3.81
C THR A 243 12.82 -30.11 4.68
N SER A 244 13.52 -31.11 4.12
CA SER A 244 14.49 -31.91 4.87
C SER A 244 15.84 -31.22 5.00
N GLU A 245 16.27 -30.54 3.94
CA GLU A 245 17.44 -29.67 3.95
C GLU A 245 17.24 -28.49 4.90
N LEU A 246 16.06 -27.86 4.87
CA LEU A 246 15.66 -26.85 5.85
C LEU A 246 15.75 -27.39 7.28
N ALA A 247 15.27 -28.61 7.53
CA ALA A 247 15.33 -29.22 8.87
C ALA A 247 16.77 -29.52 9.32
N GLU A 248 17.64 -29.94 8.41
CA GLU A 248 19.05 -30.19 8.72
C GLU A 248 19.78 -28.89 9.08
N ALA A 249 19.59 -27.84 8.27
CA ALA A 249 20.18 -26.53 8.50
C ALA A 249 19.65 -25.86 9.79
N LEU A 250 18.35 -26.03 10.09
CA LEU A 250 17.75 -25.53 11.33
C LEU A 250 18.28 -26.25 12.58
N ALA A 251 18.50 -27.57 12.49
CA ALA A 251 19.08 -28.34 13.60
C ALA A 251 20.52 -27.90 13.89
N GLU A 252 21.32 -27.67 12.84
CA GLU A 252 22.70 -27.19 12.96
C GLU A 252 22.77 -25.82 13.65
N GLU A 253 21.91 -24.87 13.26
CA GLU A 253 21.88 -23.54 13.88
C GLU A 253 21.43 -23.56 15.35
N ASN A 254 20.47 -24.41 15.68
CA ASN A 254 19.96 -24.55 17.04
C ASN A 254 20.88 -25.37 17.96
N GLY A 255 21.89 -26.06 17.41
CA GLY A 255 22.66 -27.06 18.14
C GLY A 255 21.81 -28.26 18.60
N GLU A 256 20.72 -28.55 17.89
CA GLU A 256 19.83 -29.69 18.15
C GLU A 256 20.26 -30.92 17.34
N GLU A 257 19.98 -32.12 17.86
CA GLU A 257 20.27 -33.35 17.13
C GLU A 257 19.32 -33.51 15.94
N TYR A 258 19.88 -33.57 14.72
CA TYR A 258 19.11 -33.87 13.53
C TYR A 258 18.66 -35.33 13.54
N GLY A 259 17.39 -35.55 13.88
CA GLY A 259 16.75 -36.87 13.94
C GLY A 259 15.36 -36.89 13.29
N GLU A 260 14.78 -38.09 13.18
CA GLU A 260 13.46 -38.30 12.55
C GLU A 260 12.35 -37.50 13.25
N SER A 261 12.41 -37.38 14.58
CA SER A 261 11.48 -36.58 15.38
C SER A 261 11.58 -35.09 15.04
N PHE A 262 12.80 -34.54 14.96
CA PHE A 262 13.02 -33.12 14.64
C PHE A 262 12.56 -32.81 13.22
N ARG A 263 12.96 -33.64 12.25
CA ARG A 263 12.53 -33.52 10.85
C ARG A 263 11.01 -33.54 10.70
N SER A 264 10.33 -34.44 11.40
CA SER A 264 8.86 -34.53 11.36
C SER A 264 8.20 -33.28 11.97
N ARG A 265 8.77 -32.73 13.05
CA ARG A 265 8.32 -31.47 13.65
C ARG A 265 8.46 -30.30 12.68
N VAL A 266 9.60 -30.16 12.00
CA VAL A 266 9.82 -29.11 11.00
C VAL A 266 8.83 -29.24 9.85
N GLN A 267 8.67 -30.44 9.28
CA GLN A 267 7.73 -30.68 8.19
C GLN A 267 6.28 -30.31 8.55
N TYR A 268 5.83 -30.69 9.76
CA TYR A 268 4.51 -30.35 10.25
C TYR A 268 4.31 -28.82 10.36
N ASN A 269 5.26 -28.11 10.95
CA ASN A 269 5.14 -26.66 11.13
C ASN A 269 5.27 -25.89 9.81
N VAL A 270 6.16 -26.33 8.90
CA VAL A 270 6.26 -25.76 7.55
C VAL A 270 4.96 -25.97 6.77
N SER A 271 4.33 -27.14 6.87
CA SER A 271 3.03 -27.38 6.24
C SER A 271 1.91 -26.52 6.82
N ASN A 272 1.94 -26.24 8.13
CA ASN A 272 1.00 -25.31 8.75
C ASN A 272 1.25 -23.88 8.27
N LEU A 273 2.50 -23.42 8.26
CA LEU A 273 2.88 -22.09 7.79
C LEU A 273 2.48 -21.86 6.33
N ASP A 274 2.60 -22.89 5.49
CA ASP A 274 2.16 -22.87 4.09
C ASP A 274 0.64 -22.69 4.00
N THR A 275 -0.10 -23.44 4.82
CA THR A 275 -1.58 -23.30 4.92
C THR A 275 -2.00 -21.93 5.45
N LYS A 276 -1.21 -21.34 6.35
CA LYS A 276 -1.44 -20.00 6.90
C LYS A 276 -1.00 -18.87 5.95
N GLY A 277 -0.28 -19.19 4.88
CA GLY A 277 0.20 -18.24 3.88
C GLY A 277 1.52 -17.54 4.21
N TYR A 278 2.30 -18.02 5.20
CA TYR A 278 3.58 -17.40 5.57
C TYR A 278 4.79 -17.97 4.80
N VAL A 279 4.73 -19.22 4.34
CA VAL A 279 5.77 -19.80 3.48
C VAL A 279 5.16 -20.25 2.16
N THR A 280 5.97 -20.31 1.12
CA THR A 280 5.58 -20.87 -0.17
C THR A 280 6.25 -22.23 -0.34
N ARG A 281 5.48 -23.24 -0.72
CA ARG A 281 5.99 -24.56 -1.10
C ARG A 281 5.74 -24.83 -2.58
N ARG A 282 6.82 -25.01 -3.37
CA ARG A 282 6.72 -25.35 -4.80
C ARG A 282 7.17 -26.78 -5.05
N ASP A 283 6.39 -27.51 -5.85
CA ASP A 283 6.72 -28.88 -6.24
C ASP A 283 7.88 -28.90 -7.24
N SER A 284 8.98 -29.53 -6.85
CA SER A 284 10.18 -29.74 -7.68
C SER A 284 10.48 -31.24 -7.73
N GLY A 285 9.83 -31.93 -8.65
CA GLY A 285 9.88 -33.40 -8.77
C GLY A 285 9.24 -34.10 -7.56
N ASN A 286 10.07 -34.77 -6.74
CA ASN A 286 9.63 -35.46 -5.51
C ASN A 286 9.96 -34.63 -4.24
N ARG A 287 10.32 -33.36 -4.39
CA ARG A 287 10.71 -32.46 -3.30
C ARG A 287 9.83 -31.20 -3.33
N HIS A 288 9.77 -30.53 -2.19
CA HIS A 288 9.10 -29.25 -2.07
C HIS A 288 10.14 -28.18 -1.73
N GLU A 289 10.41 -27.31 -2.69
CA GLU A 289 11.19 -26.10 -2.45
C GLU A 289 10.44 -25.23 -1.44
N THR A 290 11.16 -24.67 -0.46
CA THR A 290 10.56 -23.92 0.66
C THR A 290 11.27 -22.58 0.82
N GLU A 291 10.49 -21.49 0.84
CA GLU A 291 10.96 -20.13 1.07
C GLU A 291 9.90 -19.29 1.80
N LEU A 292 10.28 -18.11 2.32
CA LEU A 292 9.31 -17.15 2.82
C LEU A 292 8.43 -16.64 1.68
N SER A 293 7.12 -16.64 1.90
CA SER A 293 6.20 -15.87 1.06
C SER A 293 6.39 -14.36 1.30
N THR A 294 5.76 -13.51 0.50
CA THR A 294 5.70 -12.06 0.75
C THR A 294 5.17 -11.75 2.15
N MET A 295 4.10 -12.42 2.58
CA MET A 295 3.57 -12.27 3.94
C MET A 295 4.54 -12.75 5.01
N GLY A 296 5.27 -13.83 4.77
CA GLY A 296 6.31 -14.33 5.67
C GLY A 296 7.45 -13.33 5.85
N ARG A 297 7.91 -12.70 4.77
CA ARG A 297 8.95 -11.66 4.84
C ARG A 297 8.47 -10.48 5.69
N MET A 298 7.27 -9.98 5.41
CA MET A 298 6.67 -8.88 6.15
C MET A 298 6.39 -9.21 7.63
N TRP A 299 5.94 -10.44 7.92
CA TRP A 299 5.70 -10.90 9.29
C TRP A 299 6.99 -10.88 10.12
N VAL A 300 8.10 -11.34 9.56
CA VAL A 300 9.40 -11.36 10.23
C VAL A 300 9.97 -9.95 10.46
N GLU A 301 9.53 -8.94 9.71
CA GLU A 301 9.90 -7.54 9.98
C GLU A 301 9.04 -6.89 11.07
N THR A 302 7.85 -7.41 11.33
CA THR A 302 6.87 -6.82 12.28
C THR A 302 6.82 -7.52 13.64
N HIS A 303 7.49 -8.67 13.79
CA HIS A 303 7.53 -9.50 15.00
C HIS A 303 8.96 -9.76 15.44
#